data_AF-A0A3N3DTS0-F1
#
_entry.id   AF-A0A3N3DTS0-F1
#
_cell.length_a   1.000
_cell.length_b   1.000
_cell.length_c   1.000
_cell.angle_alpha   90.00
_cell.angle_beta   90.00
_cell.angle_gamma   90.00
#
_symmetry.space_group_name_H-M   'P 1'
#
loop_
_entity.id
_entity.type
_entity.pdbx_description
1 polymer ?
#
loop_
_entity_poly.entity_id
_entity_poly.type
_entity_poly.pdbx_seq_one_letter_code
_entity_poly.pdbx_strand_id
1 'polypeptide(L)'
;MDKYTFISEMTKALVWPATLIVVLLLLRKPLILLIPFMRKLKFKELEMEFSEQVQALKSEAQLDETSGIDTPAMNILSFSTRAAVLEAWMELESVAASLAASFWSTSSTSPFKNYAKLGHYLHQSGVLNEAQFKSFDKLRKLRNQLVHTEEVELTENDAKAYIMIASSLVNQIKAH
;
A
#
# COMPACT_ATOMS: atom_id res chain seq x y z
N MET A 1 16.95 -12.68 67.80
CA MET A 1 15.94 -12.43 66.74
C MET A 1 15.19 -13.72 66.51
N ASP A 2 13.87 -13.66 66.63
CA ASP A 2 13.00 -14.84 66.50
C ASP A 2 12.94 -15.30 65.05
N LYS A 3 13.10 -16.62 64.83
CA LYS A 3 13.12 -17.24 63.49
C LYS A 3 11.83 -16.93 62.70
N TYR A 4 10.73 -16.68 63.41
CA TYR A 4 9.43 -16.36 62.84
C TYR A 4 9.36 -14.94 62.24
N THR A 5 10.07 -13.96 62.81
CA THR A 5 10.10 -12.59 62.28
C THR A 5 10.90 -12.50 60.98
N PHE A 6 12.01 -13.25 60.88
CA PHE A 6 12.81 -13.32 59.65
C PHE A 6 12.02 -13.92 58.47
N ILE A 7 11.26 -14.99 58.71
CA ILE A 7 10.42 -15.64 57.67
C ILE A 7 9.29 -14.69 57.23
N SER A 8 8.71 -13.90 58.14
CA SER A 8 7.67 -12.93 57.82
C SER A 8 8.18 -11.77 56.96
N GLU A 9 9.36 -11.23 57.28
CA GLU A 9 9.98 -10.15 56.51
C GLU A 9 10.37 -10.63 55.10
N MET A 10 10.94 -11.83 54.98
CA MET A 10 11.39 -12.41 53.71
C MET A 10 10.22 -12.73 52.77
N THR A 11 9.09 -13.23 53.32
CA THR A 11 7.88 -13.47 52.52
C THR A 11 7.27 -12.16 52.02
N LYS A 12 7.18 -11.11 52.85
CA LYS A 12 6.70 -9.80 52.40
C LYS A 12 7.52 -9.22 51.25
N ALA A 13 8.86 -9.37 51.30
CA ALA A 13 9.74 -8.93 50.23
C ALA A 13 9.58 -9.75 48.94
N LEU A 14 9.32 -11.06 49.03
CA LEU A 14 9.15 -11.94 47.86
C LEU A 14 7.75 -11.91 47.25
N VAL A 15 6.71 -11.56 48.02
CA VAL A 15 5.32 -11.56 47.54
C VAL A 15 5.14 -10.61 46.36
N TRP A 16 5.76 -9.43 46.38
CA TRP A 16 5.59 -8.45 45.31
C TRP A 16 6.25 -8.86 43.97
N PRO A 17 7.52 -9.32 43.94
CA PRO A 17 8.11 -9.90 42.73
C PRO A 17 7.37 -11.16 42.25
N ALA A 18 6.97 -12.05 43.17
CA ALA A 18 6.26 -13.28 42.80
C ALA A 18 4.89 -12.99 42.19
N THR A 19 4.11 -12.07 42.76
CA THR A 19 2.82 -11.66 42.20
C THR A 19 2.99 -11.02 40.82
N LEU A 20 4.00 -10.16 40.62
CA LEU A 20 4.27 -9.55 39.32
C LEU A 20 4.62 -10.60 38.24
N ILE A 21 5.44 -11.60 38.58
CA ILE A 21 5.76 -12.72 37.69
C ILE A 21 4.50 -13.55 37.37
N VAL A 22 3.69 -13.87 38.37
CA VAL A 22 2.44 -14.64 38.17
C VAL A 22 1.47 -13.86 37.27
N VAL A 23 1.29 -12.57 37.49
CA VAL A 23 0.46 -11.70 36.64
C VAL A 23 1.00 -11.69 35.21
N LEU A 24 2.30 -11.52 34.99
CA LEU A 24 2.92 -11.55 33.66
C LEU A 24 2.71 -12.90 32.95
N LEU A 25 2.85 -14.01 33.69
CA LEU A 25 2.66 -15.37 33.17
C LEU A 25 1.19 -15.70 32.87
N LEU A 26 0.23 -15.09 33.58
CA LEU A 26 -1.20 -15.19 33.29
C LEU A 26 -1.58 -14.32 32.08
N LEU A 27 -1.03 -13.10 31.97
CA LEU A 27 -1.36 -12.14 30.91
C LEU A 27 -0.69 -12.44 29.56
N ARG A 28 0.43 -13.18 29.52
CA ARG A 28 1.10 -13.52 28.24
C ARG A 28 0.16 -14.23 27.25
N LYS A 29 -0.71 -15.11 27.73
CA LYS A 29 -1.65 -15.87 26.89
C LYS A 29 -2.73 -14.98 26.24
N PRO A 30 -3.50 -14.18 27.01
CA PRO A 30 -4.49 -13.28 26.40
C PRO A 30 -3.87 -12.23 25.48
N LEU A 31 -2.66 -11.72 25.79
CA LEU A 31 -1.97 -10.75 24.92
C LEU A 31 -1.61 -11.34 23.56
N ILE A 32 -1.12 -12.58 23.51
CA ILE A 32 -0.78 -13.25 22.24
C ILE A 32 -2.05 -13.50 21.41
N LEU A 33 -3.18 -13.80 22.05
CA LEU A 33 -4.46 -13.99 21.37
C LEU A 33 -5.02 -12.71 20.72
N LEU A 34 -4.60 -11.52 21.18
CA LEU A 34 -5.00 -10.22 20.64
C LEU A 34 -4.16 -9.76 19.44
N ILE A 35 -2.97 -10.31 19.24
CA ILE A 35 -2.11 -10.02 18.07
C ILE A 35 -2.86 -10.14 16.73
N PRO A 36 -3.60 -11.23 16.43
CA PRO A 36 -4.33 -11.33 15.17
C PRO A 36 -5.43 -10.26 15.02
N PHE A 37 -6.06 -9.84 16.12
CA PHE A 37 -7.08 -8.79 16.07
C PHE A 37 -6.47 -7.43 15.70
N MET A 38 -5.33 -7.07 16.30
CA MET A 38 -4.60 -5.86 15.94
C MET A 38 -4.13 -5.86 14.48
N ARG A 39 -3.73 -7.03 13.94
CA ARG A 39 -3.38 -7.16 12.52
C ARG A 39 -4.59 -6.88 11.63
N LYS A 40 -5.74 -7.52 11.92
CA LYS A 40 -6.99 -7.30 11.17
C LYS A 40 -7.45 -5.85 11.18
N LEU A 41 -7.34 -5.16 12.32
CA LEU A 41 -7.66 -3.73 12.40
C LEU A 41 -6.75 -2.90 11.51
N LYS A 42 -5.43 -3.13 11.56
CA LYS A 42 -4.47 -2.44 10.69
C LYS A 42 -4.75 -2.70 9.20
N PHE A 43 -5.06 -3.93 8.80
CA PHE A 43 -5.38 -4.23 7.40
C PHE A 43 -6.65 -3.51 6.94
N LYS A 44 -7.68 -3.48 7.80
CA LYS A 44 -8.91 -2.75 7.52
C LYS A 44 -8.68 -1.23 7.42
N GLU A 45 -7.82 -0.66 8.25
CA GLU A 45 -7.40 0.75 8.12
C GLU A 45 -6.72 1.01 6.78
N LEU A 46 -5.82 0.12 6.35
CA LEU A 46 -5.14 0.22 5.05
C LEU A 46 -6.10 0.07 3.87
N GLU A 47 -7.11 -0.80 3.95
CA GLU A 47 -8.18 -0.93 2.95
C GLU A 47 -8.97 0.37 2.80
N MET A 48 -9.37 0.97 3.94
CA MET A 48 -10.09 2.24 3.94
C MET A 48 -9.23 3.37 3.36
N GLU A 49 -7.96 3.46 3.77
CA GLU A 49 -7.03 4.46 3.25
C GLU A 49 -6.80 4.30 1.74
N PHE A 50 -6.69 3.06 1.25
CA PHE A 50 -6.59 2.79 -0.18
C PHE A 50 -7.83 3.28 -0.92
N SER A 51 -9.03 2.92 -0.44
CA SER A 51 -10.30 3.33 -1.04
C SER A 51 -10.43 4.85 -1.07
N GLU A 52 -10.12 5.53 0.04
CA GLU A 52 -10.16 7.00 0.14
C GLU A 52 -9.21 7.66 -0.86
N GLN A 53 -7.96 7.21 -0.93
CA GLN A 53 -6.96 7.78 -1.83
C GLN A 53 -7.34 7.57 -3.30
N VAL A 54 -7.85 6.39 -3.67
CA VAL A 54 -8.26 6.09 -5.04
C VAL A 54 -9.51 6.89 -5.43
N GLN A 55 -10.49 7.03 -4.54
CA GLN A 55 -11.68 7.83 -4.80
C GLN A 55 -11.36 9.32 -4.92
N ALA A 56 -10.45 9.83 -4.08
CA ALA A 56 -9.95 11.20 -4.17
C ALA A 56 -9.28 11.44 -5.52
N LEU A 57 -8.39 10.53 -5.95
CA LEU A 57 -7.74 10.61 -7.26
C LEU A 57 -8.71 10.56 -8.43
N LYS A 58 -9.71 9.68 -8.37
CA LYS A 58 -10.74 9.57 -9.41
C LYS A 58 -11.54 10.88 -9.54
N SER A 59 -11.88 11.48 -8.41
CA SER A 59 -12.59 12.76 -8.35
C SER A 59 -11.74 13.92 -8.88
N GLU A 60 -10.45 13.97 -8.49
CA GLU A 60 -9.47 14.95 -9.00
C GLU A 60 -9.29 14.84 -10.52
N ALA A 61 -9.30 13.60 -11.05
CA ALA A 61 -9.13 13.34 -12.48
C ALA A 61 -10.43 13.50 -13.31
N GLN A 62 -11.57 13.82 -12.67
CA GLN A 62 -12.90 13.96 -13.32
C GLN A 62 -13.24 12.79 -14.26
N LEU A 63 -12.88 11.57 -13.87
CA LEU A 63 -13.09 10.39 -14.72
C LEU A 63 -14.50 9.82 -14.53
N ASP A 64 -15.30 9.85 -15.59
CA ASP A 64 -16.61 9.20 -15.64
C ASP A 64 -16.48 7.67 -15.78
N GLU A 65 -17.30 6.93 -15.03
CA GLU A 65 -17.32 5.46 -15.01
C GLU A 65 -17.76 4.81 -16.34
N THR A 66 -18.28 5.60 -17.26
CA THR A 66 -18.90 5.17 -18.53
C THR A 66 -17.90 4.94 -19.65
N SER A 67 -16.64 5.29 -19.45
CA SER A 67 -15.58 4.97 -20.41
C SER A 67 -15.27 3.47 -20.30
N GLY A 68 -15.76 2.67 -21.24
CA GLY A 68 -15.39 1.26 -21.36
C GLY A 68 -13.91 1.13 -21.70
N ILE A 69 -13.07 1.04 -20.67
CA ILE A 69 -11.63 0.85 -20.82
C ILE A 69 -11.37 -0.65 -20.93
N ASP A 70 -11.20 -1.14 -22.15
CA ASP A 70 -10.76 -2.52 -22.42
C ASP A 70 -9.23 -2.60 -22.25
N THR A 71 -8.81 -3.01 -21.05
CA THR A 71 -7.39 -3.19 -20.71
C THR A 71 -7.15 -4.59 -20.18
N PRO A 72 -5.92 -5.14 -20.33
CA PRO A 72 -5.57 -6.44 -19.73
C PRO A 72 -5.88 -6.52 -18.23
N ALA A 73 -5.68 -5.41 -17.51
CA ALA A 73 -6.02 -5.29 -16.09
C ALA A 73 -7.51 -5.48 -15.81
N MET A 74 -8.40 -4.92 -16.64
CA MET A 74 -9.85 -5.05 -16.48
C MET A 74 -10.33 -6.50 -16.66
N ASN A 75 -9.68 -7.26 -17.54
CA ASN A 75 -9.99 -8.68 -17.77
C ASN A 75 -9.59 -9.59 -16.60
N ILE A 76 -8.60 -9.19 -15.80
CA ILE A 76 -8.13 -9.95 -14.63
C ILE A 76 -8.89 -9.54 -13.37
N LEU A 77 -9.57 -8.39 -13.37
CA LEU A 77 -10.28 -7.83 -12.22
C LEU A 77 -11.27 -8.83 -11.59
N SER A 78 -11.98 -9.59 -12.41
CA SER A 78 -12.96 -10.61 -11.97
C SER A 78 -12.32 -11.83 -11.28
N PHE A 79 -11.01 -12.04 -11.45
CA PHE A 79 -10.27 -13.15 -10.87
C PHE A 79 -9.42 -12.70 -9.68
N SER A 80 -8.81 -11.52 -9.76
CA SER A 80 -7.99 -10.95 -8.69
C SER A 80 -7.88 -9.44 -8.81
N THR A 81 -8.49 -8.73 -7.85
CA THR A 81 -8.41 -7.26 -7.73
C THR A 81 -6.98 -6.77 -7.56
N ARG A 82 -6.19 -7.47 -6.71
CA ARG A 82 -4.77 -7.20 -6.51
C ARG A 82 -3.96 -7.35 -7.80
N ALA A 83 -4.12 -8.47 -8.51
CA ALA A 83 -3.38 -8.71 -9.74
C ALA A 83 -3.72 -7.67 -10.82
N ALA A 84 -5.01 -7.30 -10.92
CA ALA A 84 -5.47 -6.26 -11.83
C ALA A 84 -4.82 -4.89 -11.56
N VAL A 85 -4.72 -4.48 -10.29
CA VAL A 85 -4.04 -3.24 -9.89
C VAL A 85 -2.55 -3.27 -10.25
N LEU A 86 -1.87 -4.40 -10.00
CA LEU A 86 -0.46 -4.56 -10.34
C LEU A 86 -0.24 -4.53 -11.85
N GLU A 87 -1.11 -5.18 -12.63
CA GLU A 87 -1.06 -5.19 -14.09
C GLU A 87 -1.23 -3.77 -14.66
N ALA A 88 -2.23 -3.02 -14.17
CA ALA A 88 -2.45 -1.64 -14.59
C ALA A 88 -1.24 -0.73 -14.28
N TRP A 89 -0.61 -0.92 -13.12
CA TRP A 89 0.63 -0.19 -12.80
C TRP A 89 1.78 -0.57 -13.71
N MET A 90 1.96 -1.86 -14.02
CA MET A 90 3.04 -2.33 -14.91
C MET A 90 2.90 -1.73 -16.31
N GLU A 91 1.67 -1.62 -16.82
CA GLU A 91 1.41 -0.95 -18.10
C GLU A 91 1.81 0.54 -18.04
N LEU A 92 1.35 1.26 -17.02
CA LEU A 92 1.69 2.68 -16.81
C LEU A 92 3.20 2.91 -16.70
N GLU A 93 3.88 2.09 -15.90
CA GLU A 93 5.32 2.16 -15.69
C GLU A 93 6.09 1.83 -16.97
N SER A 94 5.66 0.84 -17.75
CA SER A 94 6.29 0.48 -19.02
C SER A 94 6.23 1.63 -20.03
N VAL A 95 5.05 2.25 -20.17
CA VAL A 95 4.86 3.41 -21.06
C VAL A 95 5.68 4.60 -20.58
N ALA A 96 5.59 4.94 -19.30
CA ALA A 96 6.39 5.99 -18.68
C ALA A 96 7.90 5.78 -18.86
N ALA A 97 8.38 4.54 -18.66
CA ALA A 97 9.79 4.18 -18.83
C ALA A 97 10.24 4.24 -20.30
N SER A 98 9.38 3.85 -21.24
CA SER A 98 9.67 3.95 -22.68
C SER A 98 9.83 5.40 -23.13
N LEU A 99 8.96 6.29 -22.69
CA LEU A 99 9.04 7.71 -23.01
C LEU A 99 10.24 8.38 -22.30
N ALA A 100 10.55 7.98 -21.07
CA ALA A 100 11.76 8.42 -20.41
C ALA A 100 13.01 7.99 -21.18
N ALA A 101 13.06 6.75 -21.65
CA ALA A 101 14.19 6.22 -22.41
C ALA A 101 14.37 6.90 -23.78
N SER A 102 13.28 7.32 -24.44
CA SER A 102 13.37 8.04 -25.71
C SER A 102 14.08 9.39 -25.61
N PHE A 103 14.02 10.07 -24.45
CA PHE A 103 14.78 11.31 -24.24
C PHE A 103 16.30 11.10 -24.23
N TRP A 104 16.76 9.87 -23.91
CA TRP A 104 18.18 9.52 -23.86
C TRP A 104 18.65 8.78 -25.12
N SER A 105 17.83 8.73 -26.19
CA SER A 105 18.10 7.96 -27.41
C SER A 105 18.51 6.50 -27.14
N THR A 106 18.04 5.94 -26.02
CA THR A 106 18.44 4.63 -25.54
C THR A 106 17.25 3.68 -25.66
N SER A 107 17.47 2.50 -26.27
CA SER A 107 16.44 1.47 -26.43
C SER A 107 16.18 0.66 -25.14
N SER A 108 17.04 0.83 -24.13
CA SER A 108 16.92 0.13 -22.85
C SER A 108 16.01 0.89 -21.88
N THR A 109 14.86 0.29 -21.55
CA THR A 109 13.95 0.77 -20.50
C THR A 109 14.33 0.26 -19.10
N SER A 110 15.31 -0.65 -19.01
CA SER A 110 15.76 -1.29 -17.77
C SER A 110 16.15 -0.30 -16.65
N PRO A 111 16.87 0.80 -16.91
CA PRO A 111 17.24 1.76 -15.87
C PRO A 111 16.05 2.50 -15.24
N PHE A 112 14.93 2.55 -15.95
CA PHE A 112 13.74 3.30 -15.55
C PHE A 112 12.66 2.42 -14.92
N LYS A 113 12.77 1.08 -15.03
CA LYS A 113 11.89 0.14 -14.33
C LYS A 113 12.22 0.14 -12.83
N ASN A 114 11.19 0.22 -12.00
CA ASN A 114 11.27 0.43 -10.56
C ASN A 114 12.05 1.67 -10.13
N TYR A 115 12.23 2.64 -11.05
CA TYR A 115 12.92 3.88 -10.72
C TYR A 115 12.00 4.78 -9.90
N ALA A 116 12.27 4.88 -8.59
CA ALA A 116 11.44 5.65 -7.66
C ALA A 116 11.28 7.12 -8.06
N LYS A 117 12.21 7.68 -8.84
CA LYS A 117 12.19 9.06 -9.33
C LYS A 117 11.69 9.19 -10.78
N LEU A 118 11.10 8.15 -11.37
CA LEU A 118 10.58 8.20 -12.75
C LEU A 118 9.55 9.31 -12.92
N GLY A 119 8.60 9.44 -11.98
CA GLY A 119 7.62 10.53 -11.99
C GLY A 119 8.28 11.92 -11.91
N HIS A 120 9.29 12.08 -11.06
CA HIS A 120 10.04 13.33 -10.95
C HIS A 120 10.78 13.68 -12.26
N TYR A 121 11.38 12.68 -12.89
CA TYR A 121 12.06 12.85 -14.17
C TYR A 121 11.08 13.31 -15.26
N LEU A 122 9.93 12.63 -15.38
CA LEU A 122 8.91 12.97 -16.37
C LEU A 122 8.25 14.34 -16.12
N HIS A 123 8.13 14.75 -14.87
CA HIS A 123 7.69 16.10 -14.52
C HIS A 123 8.74 17.14 -14.93
N GLN A 124 10.02 16.89 -14.65
CA GLN A 124 11.11 17.79 -15.03
C GLN A 124 11.30 17.88 -16.56
N SER A 125 11.00 16.82 -17.29
CA SER A 125 11.03 16.82 -18.76
C SER A 125 9.76 17.42 -19.39
N GLY A 126 8.80 17.88 -18.59
CA GLY A 126 7.56 18.52 -19.07
C GLY A 126 6.52 17.57 -19.66
N VAL A 127 6.69 16.26 -19.48
CA VAL A 127 5.71 15.23 -19.91
C VAL A 127 4.53 15.18 -18.94
N LEU A 128 4.80 15.29 -17.64
CA LEU A 128 3.75 15.32 -16.63
C LEU A 128 3.61 16.74 -16.10
N ASN A 129 2.38 17.23 -16.03
CA ASN A 129 2.06 18.41 -15.24
C ASN A 129 2.03 18.06 -13.73
N GLU A 130 1.97 19.08 -12.88
CA GLU A 130 1.98 18.91 -11.42
C GLU A 130 0.86 18.00 -10.89
N ALA A 131 -0.33 18.06 -11.50
CA ALA A 131 -1.46 17.21 -11.10
C ALA A 131 -1.24 15.75 -11.49
N GLN A 132 -0.79 15.49 -12.72
CA GLN A 132 -0.46 14.15 -13.22
C GLN A 132 0.70 13.53 -12.44
N PHE A 133 1.72 14.33 -12.10
CA PHE A 133 2.84 13.90 -11.27
C PHE A 133 2.36 13.45 -9.87
N LYS A 134 1.49 14.24 -9.23
CA LYS A 134 0.88 13.86 -7.94
C LYS A 134 0.08 12.57 -8.05
N SER A 135 -0.72 12.41 -9.11
CA SER A 135 -1.47 11.18 -9.34
C SER A 135 -0.55 9.98 -9.55
N PHE A 136 0.51 10.13 -10.34
CA PHE A 136 1.51 9.09 -10.57
C PHE A 136 2.20 8.66 -9.27
N ASP A 137 2.64 9.62 -8.43
CA ASP A 137 3.29 9.30 -7.16
C ASP A 137 2.33 8.65 -6.14
N LYS A 138 1.08 9.11 -6.08
CA LYS A 138 0.03 8.49 -5.24
C LYS A 138 -0.22 7.04 -5.68
N LEU A 139 -0.41 6.77 -6.98
CA LEU A 139 -0.58 5.40 -7.50
C LEU A 139 0.62 4.50 -7.18
N ARG A 140 1.85 5.02 -7.32
CA ARG A 140 3.07 4.29 -6.96
C ARG A 140 3.08 3.88 -5.49
N LYS A 141 2.69 4.78 -4.59
CA LYS A 141 2.60 4.52 -3.15
C LYS A 141 1.55 3.46 -2.84
N LEU A 142 0.37 3.57 -3.45
CA LEU A 142 -0.71 2.58 -3.32
C LEU A 142 -0.26 1.19 -3.79
N ARG A 143 0.40 1.09 -4.95
CA ARG A 143 1.00 -0.16 -5.45
C ARG A 143 1.99 -0.74 -4.45
N ASN A 144 2.87 0.08 -3.89
CA ASN A 144 3.87 -0.38 -2.92
C ASN A 144 3.20 -0.90 -1.63
N GLN A 145 2.17 -0.21 -1.13
CA GLN A 145 1.39 -0.63 0.03
C GLN A 145 0.73 -2.00 -0.19
N LEU A 146 0.14 -2.23 -1.37
CA LEU A 146 -0.39 -3.53 -1.77
C LEU A 146 0.69 -4.61 -1.75
N VAL A 147 1.83 -4.37 -2.40
CA VAL A 147 2.89 -5.38 -2.51
C VAL A 147 3.37 -5.83 -1.12
N HIS A 148 3.51 -4.91 -0.17
CA HIS A 148 3.95 -5.20 1.19
C HIS A 148 2.87 -5.78 2.12
N THR A 149 1.61 -5.82 1.70
CA THR A 149 0.49 -6.24 2.53
C THR A 149 -0.30 -7.36 1.84
N GLU A 150 0.05 -8.62 2.14
CA GLU A 150 -0.53 -9.80 1.47
C GLU A 150 -1.98 -10.11 1.89
N GLU A 151 -2.41 -9.66 3.08
CA GLU A 151 -3.73 -9.94 3.65
C GLU A 151 -4.80 -8.86 3.37
N VAL A 152 -4.47 -7.81 2.60
CA VAL A 152 -5.42 -6.73 2.26
C VAL A 152 -6.34 -7.17 1.12
N GLU A 153 -7.65 -7.17 1.36
CA GLU A 153 -8.65 -7.44 0.34
C GLU A 153 -9.20 -6.13 -0.22
N LEU A 154 -8.98 -5.91 -1.53
CA LEU A 154 -9.46 -4.72 -2.22
C LEU A 154 -10.85 -4.97 -2.78
N THR A 155 -11.72 -3.96 -2.67
CA THR A 155 -13.00 -4.00 -3.37
C THR A 155 -12.81 -3.90 -4.88
N GLU A 156 -13.70 -4.54 -5.65
CA GLU A 156 -13.65 -4.45 -7.11
C GLU A 156 -13.78 -3.00 -7.61
N ASN A 157 -14.56 -2.17 -6.90
CA ASN A 157 -14.75 -0.78 -7.26
C ASN A 157 -13.46 0.04 -7.10
N ASP A 158 -12.73 -0.17 -6.00
CA ASP A 158 -11.46 0.53 -5.77
C ASP A 158 -10.40 0.08 -6.78
N ALA A 159 -10.32 -1.21 -7.08
CA ALA A 159 -9.43 -1.72 -8.11
C ALA A 159 -9.79 -1.18 -9.50
N LYS A 160 -11.09 -1.13 -9.86
CA LYS A 160 -11.57 -0.52 -11.11
C LYS A 160 -11.19 0.96 -11.18
N ALA A 161 -11.40 1.71 -10.11
CA ALA A 161 -11.03 3.13 -10.05
C ALA A 161 -9.54 3.35 -10.24
N TYR A 162 -8.70 2.53 -9.60
CA TYR A 162 -7.25 2.54 -9.82
C TYR A 162 -6.89 2.30 -11.30
N ILE A 163 -7.48 1.27 -11.91
CA ILE A 163 -7.26 0.93 -13.34
C ILE A 163 -7.62 2.13 -14.22
N MET A 164 -8.79 2.75 -14.01
CA MET A 164 -9.24 3.90 -14.79
C MET A 164 -8.25 5.08 -14.70
N ILE A 165 -7.74 5.40 -13.51
CA ILE A 165 -6.77 6.49 -13.34
C ILE A 165 -5.45 6.14 -14.03
N ALA A 166 -4.96 4.91 -13.86
CA ALA A 166 -3.73 4.45 -14.50
C ALA A 166 -3.83 4.49 -16.03
N SER A 167 -4.92 4.00 -16.60
CA SER A 167 -5.17 4.03 -18.05
C SER A 167 -5.32 5.44 -18.59
N SER A 168 -5.95 6.35 -17.83
CA SER A 168 -6.02 7.77 -18.20
C SER A 168 -4.62 8.39 -18.30
N LEU A 169 -3.76 8.15 -17.30
CA LEU A 169 -2.37 8.60 -17.33
C LEU A 169 -1.56 7.97 -18.48
N VAL A 170 -1.78 6.68 -18.78
CA VAL A 170 -1.16 6.02 -19.95
C VAL A 170 -1.50 6.76 -21.25
N ASN A 171 -2.78 7.07 -21.45
CA ASN A 171 -3.23 7.77 -22.66
C ASN A 171 -2.65 9.18 -22.76
N GLN A 172 -2.53 9.88 -21.63
CA GLN A 172 -1.91 11.21 -21.58
C GLN A 172 -0.40 11.15 -21.88
N ILE A 173 0.32 10.17 -21.34
CA ILE A 173 1.75 9.99 -21.61
C ILE A 173 1.99 9.61 -23.08
N LYS A 174 1.14 8.76 -23.67
CA LYS A 174 1.22 8.38 -25.10
C LYS A 174 0.91 9.53 -26.06
N ALA A 175 0.22 10.57 -25.60
CA ALA A 175 -0.16 11.73 -26.42
C ALA A 175 0.98 12.77 -26.57
N HIS A 176 2.06 12.62 -25.80
CA HIS A 176 3.30 13.40 -25.92
C HIS A 176 4.25 12.82 -26.96
#